data_AF-A0A4R5J620-F1
#
_entry.id   AF-A0A4R5J620-F1
#
_cell.length_a   1.000
_cell.length_b   1.000
_cell.length_c   1.000
_cell.angle_alpha   90.00
_cell.angle_beta   90.00
_cell.angle_gamma   90.00
#
_symmetry.space_group_name_H-M   'P 1'
#
loop_
_entity.id
_entity.type
_entity.pdbx_description
1 polymer ?
#
loop_
_entity_poly.entity_id
_entity_poly.type
_entity_poly.pdbx_seq_one_letter_code
_entity_poly.pdbx_strand_id
1 'polypeptide(L)' 'MGRKFIDCREYPSDIGCTVAMSADTEDELLEAAVQHAVAVHQHQDTPELRAQLKSLFKEGNPPA' A
#
# COMPACT_ATOMS: atom_id res chain seq x y z
N MET A 1 -1.98 -11.38 -15.25
CA MET A 1 -2.14 -10.86 -13.86
C MET A 1 -2.72 -9.48 -13.98
N GLY A 2 -3.76 -9.17 -13.21
CA GLY A 2 -4.42 -7.87 -13.25
C GLY A 2 -3.63 -6.82 -12.48
N ARG A 3 -3.77 -5.55 -12.88
CA ARG A 3 -3.29 -4.41 -12.11
C ARG A 3 -3.84 -4.49 -10.69
N LYS A 4 -3.01 -4.19 -9.68
CA LYS A 4 -3.44 -4.13 -8.28
C LYS A 4 -3.20 -2.74 -7.71
N PHE A 5 -3.91 -2.44 -6.62
CA PHE A 5 -3.73 -1.21 -5.89
C PHE A 5 -3.87 -1.38 -4.38
N ILE A 6 -3.33 -0.41 -3.65
CA ILE A 6 -3.58 -0.17 -2.23
C ILE A 6 -3.99 1.29 -2.07
N ASP A 7 -4.97 1.56 -1.22
CA ASP A 7 -5.50 2.89 -0.99
C ASP A 7 -5.40 3.26 0.49
N CYS A 8 -4.50 4.18 0.83
CA CYS A 8 -4.29 4.60 2.21
C CYS A 8 -5.52 5.30 2.82
N ARG A 9 -6.45 5.81 1.99
CA ARG A 9 -7.69 6.46 2.46
C ARG A 9 -8.61 5.49 3.20
N GLU A 10 -8.49 4.20 2.92
CA GLU A 10 -9.31 3.16 3.55
C GLU A 10 -8.80 2.76 4.95
N TYR A 11 -7.59 3.18 5.29
CA TYR A 11 -6.94 2.87 6.57
C TYR A 11 -6.56 4.17 7.27
N PRO A 12 -7.56 4.91 7.79
CA PRO A 12 -7.33 6.22 8.39
C PRO A 12 -6.34 6.10 9.54
N SER A 13 -5.25 6.84 9.42
CA SER A 13 -4.22 7.05 10.44
C SER A 13 -4.17 8.53 10.80
N ASP A 14 -3.48 8.88 11.89
CA ASP A 14 -3.32 10.26 12.36
C ASP A 14 -2.70 11.20 11.31
N ILE A 15 -2.05 10.64 10.28
CA ILE A 15 -1.40 11.37 9.18
C ILE A 15 -2.41 11.84 8.12
N GLY A 16 -3.61 11.26 8.06
CA GLY A 16 -4.62 11.63 7.06
C GLY A 16 -4.15 11.38 5.62
N CYS A 17 -3.40 10.30 5.39
CA CYS A 17 -2.83 10.00 4.07
C CYS A 17 -3.91 9.78 3.01
N THR A 18 -3.77 10.46 1.87
CA THR A 18 -4.69 10.39 0.72
C THR A 18 -4.10 9.66 -0.49
N VAL A 19 -2.94 9.04 -0.33
CA VAL A 19 -2.22 8.36 -1.41
C VAL A 19 -2.89 7.03 -1.74
N ALA A 20 -3.10 6.78 -3.03
CA ALA A 20 -3.37 5.47 -3.56
C ALA A 20 -2.26 5.07 -4.53
N MET A 21 -1.78 3.84 -4.41
CA MET A 21 -0.69 3.30 -5.23
C MET A 21 -1.21 2.12 -6.04
N SER A 22 -0.79 2.02 -7.30
CA SER A 22 -1.14 0.89 -8.18
C SER A 22 0.06 0.44 -9.00
N ALA A 23 0.15 -0.86 -9.27
CA ALA A 23 1.19 -1.45 -10.09
C ALA A 23 0.67 -2.69 -10.83
N ASP A 24 1.41 -3.13 -11.84
CA ASP A 24 1.05 -4.29 -12.66
C ASP A 24 1.47 -5.62 -12.00
N THR A 25 2.36 -5.58 -10.99
CA THR A 25 2.77 -6.74 -10.19
C THR A 25 2.64 -6.48 -8.69
N GLU A 26 2.43 -7.56 -7.92
CA GLU A 26 2.36 -7.46 -6.45
C GLU A 26 3.68 -7.03 -5.82
N ASP A 27 4.81 -7.47 -6.38
CA ASP A 27 6.12 -7.18 -5.81
C ASP A 27 6.46 -5.69 -5.98
N GLU A 28 6.21 -5.10 -7.15
CA GLU A 28 6.35 -3.66 -7.36
C GLU A 28 5.44 -2.84 -6.44
N LEU A 29 4.18 -3.27 -6.30
CA LEU A 29 3.23 -2.59 -5.42
C LEU A 29 3.66 -2.69 -3.96
N LEU A 30 4.17 -3.85 -3.54
CA LEU A 30 4.62 -4.08 -2.16
C LEU A 30 5.82 -3.22 -1.82
N GLU A 31 6.84 -3.17 -2.68
CA GLU A 31 8.01 -2.32 -2.42
C GLU A 31 7.60 -0.83 -2.33
N ALA A 32 6.74 -0.35 -3.24
CA ALA A 32 6.24 1.02 -3.18
C ALA A 32 5.44 1.30 -1.89
N ALA A 33 4.55 0.38 -1.51
CA ALA A 33 3.74 0.50 -0.31
C ALA A 33 4.59 0.47 0.98
N VAL A 34 5.60 -0.38 1.04
CA VAL A 34 6.53 -0.46 2.18
C VAL A 34 7.36 0.83 2.28
N GLN A 35 7.92 1.31 1.17
CA GLN A 35 8.66 2.57 1.15
C GLN A 35 7.80 3.74 1.64
N HIS A 36 6.53 3.80 1.21
CA HIS A 36 5.58 4.79 1.69
C HIS A 36 5.28 4.65 3.19
N ALA A 37 4.99 3.42 3.66
CA ALA A 37 4.71 3.15 5.07
C ALA A 37 5.89 3.52 5.98
N VAL A 38 7.13 3.28 5.55
CA VAL A 38 8.33 3.65 6.32
C VAL A 38 8.57 5.16 6.26
N ALA A 39 8.60 5.75 5.07
CA ALA A 39 9.01 7.14 4.92
C ALA A 39 7.94 8.13 5.42
N VAL A 40 6.65 7.83 5.22
CA VAL A 40 5.53 8.72 5.57
C VAL A 40 4.93 8.34 6.91
N HIS A 41 4.62 7.05 7.11
CA HIS A 41 3.97 6.56 8.32
C HIS A 41 4.94 6.16 9.44
N GLN A 42 6.27 6.28 9.21
CA GLN A 42 7.30 5.95 10.19
C GLN A 42 7.19 4.51 10.74
N HIS A 43 6.56 3.61 9.97
CA HIS A 43 6.56 2.20 10.28
C HIS A 43 7.95 1.61 10.05
N GLN A 44 8.23 0.47 10.67
CA GLN A 44 9.46 -0.27 10.41
C GLN A 44 9.23 -1.31 9.32
N ASP A 45 10.16 -1.44 8.38
CA ASP A 45 10.11 -2.52 7.38
C ASP A 45 10.35 -3.86 8.07
N THR A 46 9.27 -4.59 8.34
CA THR A 46 9.31 -5.93 8.91
C THR A 46 8.50 -6.92 8.05
N PRO A 47 8.76 -8.23 8.16
CA PRO A 47 7.97 -9.24 7.47
C PRO A 47 6.47 -9.15 7.79
N GLU A 48 6.12 -8.79 9.03
CA GLU A 48 4.73 -8.64 9.48
C GLU A 48 4.06 -7.43 8.81
N LEU A 49 4.77 -6.31 8.66
CA LEU A 49 4.26 -5.14 7.92
C LEU A 49 4.03 -5.51 6.45
N ARG A 50 5.01 -6.18 5.83
CA ARG A 50 4.91 -6.62 4.43
C ARG A 50 3.72 -7.55 4.20
N ALA A 51 3.53 -8.53 5.08
CA ALA A 51 2.39 -9.44 5.03
C ALA A 51 1.06 -8.71 5.21
N GLN A 52 0.99 -7.75 6.14
CA GLN A 52 -0.19 -6.91 6.34
C GLN A 52 -0.50 -6.10 5.09
N LEU A 53 0.44 -5.32 4.56
CA LEU A 53 0.24 -4.50 3.34
C LEU A 53 -0.23 -5.34 2.16
N LYS A 54 0.36 -6.52 1.96
CA LYS A 54 -0.01 -7.44 0.88
C LYS A 54 -1.46 -7.93 1.01
N SER A 55 -1.96 -8.10 2.23
CA SER A 55 -3.36 -8.48 2.47
C SER A 55 -4.38 -7.37 2.15
N LEU A 56 -3.92 -6.13 2.01
CA LEU A 56 -4.75 -4.96 1.67
C LEU A 56 -4.82 -4.70 0.15
N PHE A 57 -4.13 -5.50 -0.67
CA PHE A 57 -4.15 -5.32 -2.12
C PHE A 57 -5.52 -5.64 -2.71
N LYS A 58 -5.95 -4.79 -3.63
CA LYS A 58 -7.19 -4.92 -4.37
C LYS A 58 -6.92 -4.99 -5.87
N GLU A 59 -7.79 -5.68 -6.60
CA GLU A 59 -7.71 -5.76 -8.06
C GLU A 59 -8.21 -4.48 -8.74
N GLY A 60 -7.57 -4.08 -9.82
CA GLY A 60 -7.96 -2.95 -10.66
C GLY A 60 -7.29 -1.64 -10.28
N ASN A 61 -8.08 -0.57 -10.25
CA ASN A 61 -7.65 0.80 -9.95
C ASN A 61 -8.42 1.34 -8.74
N PRO A 62 -7.80 2.23 -7.94
CA PRO A 62 -8.49 2.91 -6.86
C PRO A 62 -9.67 3.73 -7.41
N PRO A 63 -10.77 3.87 -6.64
CA PRO A 63 -11.88 4.74 -7.03
C PRO A 63 -11.40 6.20 -7.14
N ALA A 64 -11.99 6.91 -8.10
CA ALA A 64 -11.76 8.34 -8.33
C ALA A 64 -12.15 9.18 -7.11
#